data_AF-A0A4P9VE12-F1
#
_entry.id   AF-A0A4P9VE12-F1
#
_cell.length_a   1.000
_cell.length_b   1.000
_cell.length_c   1.000
_cell.angle_alpha   90.00
_cell.angle_beta   90.00
_cell.angle_gamma   90.00
#
_symmetry.space_group_name_H-M   'P 1'
#
loop_
_entity.id
_entity.type
_entity.pdbx_description
1 polymer ?
#
loop_
_entity_poly.entity_id
_entity_poly.type
_entity_poly.pdbx_seq_one_letter_code
_entity_poly.pdbx_strand_id
1 'polypeptide(L)'
;MDWNREPISKFLRKKFIKSIEGLTVLFFLGIYAIVYVIAEISPETILLSDSEVDTAQFITVVFPIFLLVWYVRVCGSENYRSSLQSTLWLVVGGLLPFWLIYG
;
A
#
# COMPACT_ATOMS: atom_id res chain seq x y z
N MET A 1 20.72 15.04 -3.40
CA MET A 1 20.44 15.60 -2.07
C MET A 1 19.49 14.65 -1.34
N ASP A 2 19.62 14.52 -0.02
CA ASP A 2 18.70 13.70 0.80
C ASP A 2 17.29 14.29 0.78
N TRP A 3 16.29 13.47 0.42
CA TRP A 3 14.87 13.81 0.51
C TRP A 3 14.43 14.18 1.94
N ASN A 4 15.26 13.88 2.95
CA ASN A 4 15.10 14.30 4.35
C ASN A 4 14.97 15.82 4.54
N ARG A 5 15.29 16.64 3.53
CA ARG A 5 15.19 18.11 3.59
C ARG A 5 14.01 18.70 2.82
N GLU A 6 13.28 17.90 2.04
CA GLU A 6 12.07 18.39 1.35
C GLU A 6 10.80 18.06 2.15
N PRO A 7 9.77 18.93 2.15
CA PRO A 7 8.48 18.60 2.72
C PRO A 7 7.89 17.36 2.05
N ILE A 8 7.43 16.39 2.84
CA ILE A 8 6.78 15.14 2.36
C ILE A 8 5.65 15.45 1.36
N SER A 9 4.92 16.56 1.55
CA SER A 9 3.88 17.03 0.63
C SER A 9 4.38 17.31 -0.79
N LYS A 10 5.62 17.79 -0.94
CA LYS A 10 6.25 18.07 -2.24
C LYS A 10 6.68 16.78 -2.94
N PHE A 11 7.18 15.82 -2.17
CA PHE A 11 7.51 14.47 -2.65
C PHE A 11 6.27 13.74 -3.18
N LEU A 12 5.19 13.73 -2.39
CA LEU A 12 3.92 13.11 -2.76
C LEU A 12 3.29 13.77 -4.01
N ARG A 13 3.33 15.09 -4.14
CA ARG A 13 2.75 15.75 -5.33
C ARG A 13 3.54 15.54 -6.62
N LYS A 14 4.86 15.40 -6.57
CA LYS A 14 5.70 15.34 -7.78
C LYS A 14 6.05 13.92 -8.23
N LYS A 15 6.47 13.04 -7.32
CA LYS A 15 6.95 11.68 -7.67
C LYS A 15 5.88 10.62 -7.50
N PHE A 16 5.09 10.70 -6.43
CA PHE A 16 4.11 9.67 -6.12
C PHE A 16 2.98 9.59 -7.14
N ILE A 17 2.35 10.71 -7.49
CA ILE A 17 1.21 10.71 -8.44
C ILE A 17 1.65 10.47 -9.90
N LYS A 18 2.92 10.72 -10.25
CA LYS A 18 3.42 10.63 -11.64
C LYS A 18 4.20 9.35 -11.96
N SER A 19 4.57 8.55 -10.97
CA SER A 19 5.29 7.29 -11.18
C SER A 19 4.32 6.11 -11.20
N ILE A 20 4.62 5.09 -12.01
CA ILE A 20 3.86 3.83 -12.01
C ILE A 20 3.89 3.22 -10.60
N GLU A 21 5.03 3.24 -9.93
CA GLU A 21 5.19 2.74 -8.57
C GLU A 21 4.29 3.45 -7.56
N GLY A 22 4.20 4.78 -7.62
CA GLY A 22 3.32 5.53 -6.73
C GLY A 22 1.84 5.34 -7.07
N LEU A 23 1.50 5.16 -8.35
CA LEU A 23 0.15 4.75 -8.78
C LEU A 23 -0.20 3.34 -8.29
N THR A 24 0.75 2.41 -8.28
CA THR A 24 0.57 1.07 -7.71
C THR A 24 0.26 1.15 -6.21
N VAL A 25 1.00 1.96 -5.45
CA VAL A 25 0.71 2.15 -4.02
C VAL A 25 -0.65 2.79 -3.81
N LEU A 26 -1.02 3.80 -4.61
CA LEU A 26 -2.35 4.42 -4.58
C LEU A 26 -3.46 3.42 -4.88
N PHE A 27 -3.26 2.55 -5.86
CA PHE A 27 -4.20 1.50 -6.22
C PHE A 27 -4.44 0.55 -5.05
N PHE A 28 -3.37 0.06 -4.39
CA PHE A 28 -3.51 -0.80 -3.22
C PHE A 28 -4.12 -0.08 -2.02
N LEU A 29 -3.77 1.19 -1.76
CA LEU A 29 -4.42 2.02 -0.74
C LEU A 29 -5.95 2.07 -0.96
N GLY A 30 -6.38 2.26 -2.20
CA GLY A 30 -7.80 2.26 -2.57
C GLY A 30 -8.46 0.90 -2.34
N ILE A 31 -7.81 -0.19 -2.77
CA ILE A 31 -8.31 -1.56 -2.53
C ILE A 31 -8.50 -1.82 -1.04
N TYR A 32 -7.50 -1.51 -0.20
CA TYR A 32 -7.61 -1.76 1.24
C TYR A 32 -8.68 -0.91 1.90
N ALA A 33 -8.85 0.34 1.47
CA ALA A 33 -9.95 1.18 1.96
C ALA A 33 -11.32 0.57 1.62
N ILE A 34 -11.48 0.03 0.40
CA ILE A 34 -12.71 -0.65 -0.01
C ILE A 34 -12.93 -1.92 0.81
N VAL A 35 -11.89 -2.76 0.97
CA VAL A 35 -11.98 -4.00 1.76
C VAL A 35 -12.33 -3.70 3.21
N TYR A 36 -11.72 -2.68 3.82
CA TYR A 36 -12.05 -2.25 5.18
C TYR A 36 -13.53 -1.84 5.30
N VAL A 37 -14.04 -1.03 4.37
CA VAL A 37 -15.45 -0.62 4.37
C VAL A 37 -16.38 -1.82 4.19
N ILE A 38 -16.04 -2.77 3.32
CA ILE A 38 -16.82 -4.00 3.16
C ILE A 38 -16.77 -4.85 4.43
N ALA A 39 -15.61 -4.98 5.07
CA ALA A 39 -15.43 -5.73 6.32
C ALA A 39 -16.31 -5.17 7.44
N GLU A 40 -16.41 -3.85 7.53
CA GLU A 40 -17.21 -3.16 8.54
C GLU A 40 -18.72 -3.33 8.31
N ILE A 41 -19.16 -3.33 7.04
CA ILE A 41 -20.59 -3.36 6.70
C ILE A 41 -21.14 -4.79 6.61
N SER A 42 -20.36 -5.71 6.03
CA SER A 42 -20.76 -7.10 5.80
C SER A 42 -19.51 -7.99 5.74
N PRO A 43 -18.99 -8.45 6.88
CA PRO A 43 -17.79 -9.29 6.95
C PRO A 43 -17.94 -10.61 6.19
N GLU A 44 -19.16 -11.14 6.10
CA GLU A 44 -19.45 -12.36 5.33
C GLU A 44 -19.24 -12.19 3.81
N THR A 45 -19.27 -10.97 3.28
CA THR A 45 -19.03 -10.70 1.85
C THR A 45 -17.56 -10.93 1.44
N ILE A 46 -16.63 -10.80 2.39
CA ILE A 46 -15.20 -11.03 2.17
C ILE A 46 -14.74 -12.40 2.69
N LEU A 47 -15.67 -13.33 2.93
CA LEU A 47 -15.39 -14.72 3.33
C LEU A 47 -14.49 -14.83 4.58
N LEU A 48 -14.58 -13.86 5.49
CA LEU A 48 -13.85 -13.90 6.76
C LEU A 48 -14.69 -14.61 7.81
N SER A 49 -14.07 -15.46 8.63
CA SER A 49 -14.70 -15.92 9.86
C SER A 49 -14.75 -14.79 10.89
N ASP A 50 -15.74 -14.78 11.79
CA ASP A 50 -15.89 -13.73 12.82
C ASP A 50 -14.63 -13.53 13.67
N SER A 51 -13.85 -14.60 13.90
CA SER A 51 -12.57 -14.56 14.62
C SER A 51 -11.43 -13.89 13.84
N GLU A 52 -11.55 -13.77 12.52
CA GLU A 52 -10.53 -13.21 11.63
C GLU A 52 -10.83 -11.78 11.21
N VAL A 53 -12.05 -11.28 11.42
CA VAL A 53 -12.48 -9.92 11.05
C VAL A 53 -11.58 -8.87 11.70
N ASP A 54 -11.36 -8.95 13.01
CA ASP A 54 -10.51 -7.99 13.74
C ASP A 54 -9.07 -7.99 13.20
N THR A 55 -8.55 -9.17 12.86
CA THR A 55 -7.19 -9.33 12.33
C THR A 55 -7.09 -8.78 10.91
N ALA A 56 -8.05 -9.09 10.05
CA ALA A 56 -8.11 -8.60 8.67
C ALA A 56 -8.30 -7.07 8.63
N GLN A 57 -9.15 -6.52 9.48
CA GLN A 57 -9.32 -5.07 9.65
C GLN A 57 -8.02 -4.41 10.13
N PHE A 58 -7.35 -4.99 11.14
CA PHE A 58 -6.08 -4.48 11.61
C PHE A 58 -5.01 -4.47 10.49
N ILE A 59 -4.87 -5.58 9.77
CA ILE A 59 -3.90 -5.71 8.68
C ILE A 59 -4.23 -4.72 7.55
N THR A 60 -5.51 -4.58 7.16
CA THR A 60 -5.92 -3.68 6.07
C THR A 60 -5.74 -2.19 6.41
N VAL A 61 -5.70 -1.81 7.69
CA VAL A 61 -5.37 -0.44 8.14
C VAL A 61 -3.87 -0.20 8.21
N VAL A 62 -3.12 -1.16 8.78
CA VAL A 62 -1.70 -0.99 9.08
C VAL A 62 -0.82 -1.20 7.84
N PHE A 63 -1.16 -2.17 7.00
CA PHE A 63 -0.35 -2.52 5.84
C PHE A 63 -0.20 -1.42 4.78
N PRO A 64 -1.22 -0.62 4.44
CA PRO A 64 -1.05 0.49 3.52
C PRO A 64 -0.03 1.54 4.00
N ILE A 65 0.12 1.72 5.32
CA ILE A 65 1.16 2.59 5.90
C ILE A 65 2.54 2.00 5.64
N PHE A 66 2.71 0.69 5.87
CA PHE A 66 3.95 -0.01 5.57
C PHE A 66 4.30 0.05 4.07
N LEU A 67 3.33 -0.15 3.19
CA LEU A 67 3.53 -0.08 1.74
C LEU A 67 3.98 1.32 1.31
N LEU A 68 3.41 2.38 1.91
CA LEU A 68 3.82 3.75 1.66
C LEU A 68 5.25 4.03 2.17
N VAL A 69 5.58 3.58 3.38
CA VAL A 69 6.94 3.70 3.94
C VAL A 69 7.96 2.96 3.07
N TRP A 70 7.62 1.76 2.60
CA TRP A 70 8.48 0.99 1.71
C TRP A 70 8.69 1.70 0.37
N TYR A 71 7.63 2.24 -0.22
CA TYR A 71 7.72 3.08 -1.41
C TYR A 71 8.65 4.27 -1.21
N VAL A 72 8.51 5.01 -0.10
CA VAL A 72 9.39 6.15 0.20
C VAL A 72 10.84 5.69 0.36
N ARG A 73 11.09 4.58 1.06
CA ARG A 73 12.44 4.01 1.25
C ARG A 73 13.11 3.66 -0.08
N VAL A 74 12.38 3.04 -1.00
CA VAL A 74 12.95 2.53 -2.26
C VAL A 74 12.96 3.59 -3.35
N CYS A 75 11.87 4.34 -3.49
CA CYS A 75 11.62 5.28 -4.58
C CYS A 75 11.88 6.75 -4.20
N GLY A 76 12.15 7.03 -2.92
CA GLY A 76 12.33 8.38 -2.37
C GLY A 76 13.59 9.11 -2.84
N SER A 77 14.61 8.38 -3.28
CA SER A 77 15.87 8.96 -3.74
C SER A 77 15.68 9.85 -4.96
N GLU A 78 16.31 11.03 -5.00
CA GLU A 78 16.27 11.93 -6.17
C GLU A 78 16.71 11.23 -7.46
N ASN A 79 17.71 10.35 -7.37
CA ASN A 79 18.25 9.57 -8.48
C ASN A 79 17.44 8.32 -8.82
N TYR A 80 16.29 8.10 -8.17
CA TYR A 80 15.44 6.96 -8.44
C TYR A 80 14.96 6.97 -9.89
N ARG A 81 15.26 5.89 -10.61
CA ARG A 81 14.66 5.58 -11.91
C ARG A 81 13.60 4.53 -11.71
N SER A 82 12.44 4.78 -12.32
CA SER A 82 11.36 3.82 -12.36
C SER A 82 11.83 2.53 -13.00
N SER A 83 11.48 1.39 -12.42
CA SER A 83 11.88 0.08 -12.92
C SER A 83 10.75 -0.92 -12.78
N LEU A 84 10.62 -1.82 -13.78
CA LEU A 84 9.64 -2.89 -13.74
C LEU A 84 9.82 -3.76 -12.50
N GLN A 85 11.06 -4.00 -12.10
CA GLN A 85 11.39 -4.80 -10.92
C GLN A 85 10.84 -4.16 -9.63
N SER A 86 11.01 -2.85 -9.45
CA SER A 86 10.45 -2.14 -8.28
C SER A 86 8.93 -2.22 -8.25
N THR A 87 8.27 -2.02 -9.39
CA THR A 87 6.82 -2.13 -9.49
C THR A 87 6.34 -3.54 -9.15
N LEU A 88 7.02 -4.58 -9.64
CA LEU A 88 6.70 -5.96 -9.31
C LEU A 88 6.83 -6.23 -7.80
N TRP A 89 7.88 -5.73 -7.15
CA TRP A 89 8.03 -5.85 -5.71
C TRP A 89 6.92 -5.13 -4.94
N LEU A 90 6.48 -3.97 -5.40
CA LEU A 90 5.35 -3.25 -4.81
C LEU A 90 4.02 -3.99 -5.02
N VAL A 91 3.83 -4.65 -6.16
CA VAL A 91 2.66 -5.50 -6.41
C VAL A 91 2.66 -6.73 -5.51
N VAL A 92 3.78 -7.46 -5.45
CA VAL A 92 3.95 -8.61 -4.54
C VAL A 92 3.73 -8.17 -3.10
N GLY A 93 4.30 -7.03 -2.71
CA GLY A 93 4.08 -6.40 -1.42
C GLY A 93 2.61 -6.12 -1.14
N GLY A 94 1.91 -5.46 -2.06
CA GLY A 94 0.48 -5.14 -1.95
C GLY A 94 -0.45 -6.36 -1.97
N LEU A 95 0.00 -7.52 -2.42
CA LEU A 95 -0.78 -8.76 -2.35
C LEU A 95 -0.53 -9.55 -1.07
N LEU A 96 0.52 -9.22 -0.31
CA LEU A 96 0.92 -9.98 0.89
C LEU A 96 -0.19 -10.09 1.94
N PRO A 97 -0.97 -9.03 2.27
CA PRO A 97 -2.08 -9.15 3.23
C PRO A 97 -3.17 -10.11 2.80
N PHE A 98 -3.52 -10.12 1.51
CA PHE A 98 -4.51 -11.05 0.99
C PHE A 98 -4.01 -12.49 1.16
N TRP A 99 -2.72 -12.72 0.92
CA TRP A 99 -2.13 -14.03 1.17
C TRP A 99 -2.11 -14.39 2.67
N LEU A 100 -1.86 -13.46 3.58
CA LEU A 100 -1.87 -13.71 5.03
C LEU A 100 -3.28 -13.94 5.60
N ILE A 101 -4.30 -13.36 4.98
CA ILE A 101 -5.70 -13.46 5.42
C ILE A 101 -6.37 -14.71 4.83
N TYR A 102 -6.03 -15.11 3.60
CA TYR A 102 -6.72 -16.17 2.86
C TYR A 102 -5.87 -17.40 2.51
N GLY A 103 -4.57 -17.39 2.84
CA GLY A 103 -3.62 -18.49 2.55
C GLY A 103 -3.34 -19.35 3.75
#